data_AF-A0A3A8IKQ9-F1
#
_entry.id   AF-A0A3A8IKQ9-F1
#
_cell.length_a   1.000
_cell.length_b   1.000
_cell.length_c   1.000
_cell.angle_alpha   90.00
_cell.angle_beta   90.00
_cell.angle_gamma   90.00
#
_symmetry.space_group_name_H-M   'P 1'
#
loop_
_entity.id
_entity.type
_entity.pdbx_description
1 polymer ?
#
loop_
_entity_poly.entity_id
_entity_poly.type
_entity_poly.pdbx_seq_one_letter_code
_entity_poly.pdbx_strand_id
1 'polypeptide(L)'
;MNSDDWRRVIDLGLALAGGAELPQDPELPALLRRMAPQVGMPSADAEAALRDAPGAVALVREIHRRTRDGSYRLSRAFTASDALKESGDTAGARKVLEEAMATEVVPLYRAQLQAYLDHVDDLDET
;
A
#
# COMPACT_ATOMS: atom_id res chain seq x y z
N MET A 1 -2.87 14.22 5.20
CA MET A 1 -3.78 13.05 5.19
C MET A 1 -4.03 12.65 6.63
N ASN A 2 -5.27 12.49 7.07
CA ASN A 2 -5.56 12.03 8.44
C ASN A 2 -5.86 10.52 8.44
N SER A 3 -5.65 9.84 9.58
CA SER A 3 -5.95 8.42 9.79
C SER A 3 -7.37 8.02 9.38
N ASP A 4 -8.32 8.95 9.52
CA ASP A 4 -9.72 8.74 9.14
C ASP A 4 -9.95 8.51 7.64
N ASP A 5 -9.16 9.15 6.76
CA ASP A 5 -9.29 8.98 5.30
C ASP A 5 -8.90 7.53 4.91
N TRP A 6 -7.83 6.99 5.52
CA TRP A 6 -7.41 5.60 5.34
C TRP A 6 -8.46 4.62 5.83
N ARG A 7 -8.97 4.82 7.05
CA ARG A 7 -10.01 3.95 7.62
C ARG A 7 -11.24 3.92 6.72
N ARG A 8 -11.71 5.09 6.28
CA ARG A 8 -12.89 5.20 5.41
C ARG A 8 -12.72 4.47 4.08
N VAL A 9 -11.56 4.59 3.41
CA VAL A 9 -11.37 3.90 2.13
C VAL A 9 -11.20 2.38 2.28
N ILE A 10 -10.60 1.93 3.38
CA ILE A 10 -10.50 0.50 3.73
C ILE A 10 -11.90 -0.06 3.99
N ASP A 11 -12.70 0.60 4.83
CA ASP A 11 -14.07 0.19 5.14
C ASP A 11 -14.93 0.09 3.87
N LEU A 12 -14.81 1.07 2.96
CA LEU A 12 -15.49 1.05 1.66
C LEU A 12 -15.07 -0.15 0.80
N GLY A 13 -13.77 -0.42 0.69
CA GLY A 13 -13.32 -1.55 -0.12
C GLY A 13 -13.71 -2.91 0.49
N LEU A 14 -13.74 -3.03 1.82
CA LEU A 14 -14.23 -4.23 2.52
C LEU A 14 -15.72 -4.43 2.24
N ALA A 15 -16.52 -3.36 2.31
CA ALA A 15 -17.94 -3.41 1.98
C ALA A 15 -18.17 -3.84 0.52
N LEU A 16 -17.42 -3.27 -0.44
CA LEU A 16 -17.50 -3.66 -1.85
C LEU A 16 -17.07 -5.12 -2.08
N ALA A 17 -16.08 -5.62 -1.33
CA ALA A 17 -15.69 -7.04 -1.38
C ALA A 17 -16.77 -7.96 -0.82
N GLY A 18 -17.56 -7.47 0.15
CA GLY A 18 -18.76 -8.13 0.68
C GLY A 18 -20.00 -7.98 -0.20
N GLY A 19 -19.90 -7.34 -1.37
CA GLY A 19 -21.01 -7.17 -2.32
C GLY A 19 -21.90 -5.96 -2.06
N ALA A 20 -21.51 -5.06 -1.15
CA ALA A 20 -22.23 -3.81 -0.97
C ALA A 20 -22.09 -2.89 -2.19
N GLU A 21 -23.04 -1.97 -2.34
CA GLU A 21 -22.93 -0.86 -3.28
C GLU A 21 -22.16 0.31 -2.66
N LEU A 22 -21.62 1.17 -3.52
CA LEU A 22 -20.94 2.39 -3.09
C LEU A 22 -21.98 3.40 -2.57
N PRO A 23 -21.77 4.04 -1.40
CA PRO A 23 -22.73 4.99 -0.88
C PRO A 23 -22.83 6.22 -1.79
N GLN A 24 -24.05 6.78 -1.89
CA GLN A 24 -24.29 8.06 -2.55
C GLN A 24 -23.83 9.19 -1.64
N ASP A 25 -22.52 9.46 -1.68
CA ASP A 25 -21.84 10.37 -0.78
C ASP A 25 -21.13 11.48 -1.57
N PRO A 26 -21.51 12.75 -1.39
CA PRO A 26 -20.92 13.86 -2.15
C PRO A 26 -19.44 14.10 -1.82
N GLU A 27 -18.93 13.63 -0.68
CA GLU A 27 -17.52 13.79 -0.30
C GLU A 27 -16.63 12.67 -0.87
N LEU A 28 -17.22 11.56 -1.31
CA LEU A 28 -16.47 10.40 -1.75
C LEU A 28 -15.51 10.72 -2.91
N PRO A 29 -15.89 11.46 -3.96
CA PRO A 29 -14.95 11.83 -5.02
C PRO A 29 -13.74 12.62 -4.49
N ALA A 30 -13.95 13.51 -3.51
CA ALA A 30 -12.87 14.26 -2.90
C ALA A 30 -11.94 13.37 -2.06
N LEU A 31 -12.50 12.40 -1.32
CA LEU A 31 -11.72 11.38 -0.62
C LEU A 31 -10.85 10.56 -1.58
N LEU A 32 -11.43 10.05 -2.66
CA LEU A 32 -10.71 9.17 -3.60
C LEU A 32 -9.59 9.92 -4.34
N ARG A 33 -9.79 11.19 -4.69
CA ARG A 33 -8.74 12.06 -5.24
C ARG A 33 -7.55 12.22 -4.30
N ARG A 34 -7.83 12.39 -3.00
CA ARG A 34 -6.78 12.50 -1.97
C ARG A 34 -6.04 11.17 -1.80
N MET A 35 -6.76 10.05 -1.82
CA MET A 35 -6.21 8.72 -1.54
C MET A 35 -5.42 8.10 -2.69
N ALA A 36 -5.82 8.33 -3.94
CA ALA A 36 -5.14 7.78 -5.12
C ALA A 36 -3.60 7.96 -5.11
N PRO A 37 -3.04 9.17 -4.96
CA PRO A 37 -1.59 9.34 -4.93
C PRO A 37 -0.92 8.66 -3.73
N GLN A 38 -1.63 8.47 -2.62
CA GLN A 38 -1.09 7.79 -1.43
C GLN A 38 -0.85 6.30 -1.68
N VAL A 39 -1.55 5.70 -2.64
CA VAL A 39 -1.36 4.31 -3.07
C VAL A 39 -0.64 4.21 -4.42
N GLY A 40 0.07 5.27 -4.82
CA GLY A 40 0.86 5.29 -6.06
C GLY A 40 0.02 5.31 -7.34
N MET A 41 -1.22 5.82 -7.27
CA MET A 41 -2.04 6.07 -8.46
C MET A 41 -1.90 7.54 -8.88
N PRO A 42 -1.64 7.83 -10.16
CA PRO A 42 -1.66 9.19 -10.69
C PRO A 42 -3.02 9.88 -10.47
N SER A 43 -3.01 11.17 -10.15
CA SER A 43 -4.26 11.94 -10.00
C SER A 43 -5.11 11.91 -11.27
N ALA A 44 -4.50 11.89 -12.46
CA ALA A 44 -5.21 11.81 -13.73
C ALA A 44 -6.02 10.51 -13.88
N ASP A 45 -5.49 9.38 -13.40
CA ASP A 45 -6.20 8.10 -13.43
C ASP A 45 -7.39 8.11 -12.46
N ALA A 46 -7.22 8.75 -11.30
CA ALA A 46 -8.30 8.96 -10.35
C ALA A 46 -9.43 9.82 -10.94
N GLU A 47 -9.09 10.95 -11.58
CA GLU A 47 -10.09 11.79 -12.25
C GLU A 47 -10.81 11.04 -13.36
N ALA A 48 -10.08 10.25 -14.16
CA ALA A 48 -10.67 9.47 -15.23
C ALA A 48 -11.67 8.43 -14.71
N ALA A 49 -11.36 7.77 -13.59
CA ALA A 49 -12.20 6.79 -12.94
C ALA A 49 -13.43 7.42 -12.26
N LEU A 50 -13.34 8.66 -11.79
CA LEU A 50 -14.45 9.36 -11.13
C LEU A 50 -15.52 9.92 -12.09
N ARG A 51 -15.41 9.66 -13.40
CA ARG A 51 -16.39 10.13 -14.40
C ARG A 51 -17.71 9.37 -14.36
N ASP A 52 -17.72 8.16 -13.82
CA ASP A 52 -18.92 7.34 -13.69
C ASP A 52 -18.89 6.44 -12.44
N ALA A 53 -20.04 5.87 -12.10
CA ALA A 53 -20.16 5.02 -10.90
C ALA A 53 -19.31 3.73 -10.99
N PRO A 54 -19.26 2.99 -12.11
CA PRO A 54 -18.39 1.81 -12.22
C PRO A 54 -16.90 2.14 -12.02
N GLY A 55 -16.43 3.27 -12.55
CA GLY A 55 -15.06 3.74 -12.37
C GLY A 55 -14.77 4.11 -10.92
N ALA A 56 -15.70 4.77 -10.22
CA ALA A 56 -15.55 5.07 -8.79
C ALA A 56 -15.44 3.78 -7.95
N VAL A 57 -16.25 2.76 -8.26
CA VAL A 57 -16.16 1.43 -7.63
C VAL A 57 -14.80 0.78 -7.90
N ALA A 58 -14.32 0.84 -9.15
CA ALA A 58 -13.02 0.30 -9.52
C ALA A 58 -11.87 1.00 -8.78
N LEU A 59 -11.95 2.33 -8.61
CA LEU A 59 -10.96 3.11 -7.88
C LEU A 59 -10.89 2.72 -6.40
N VAL A 60 -12.03 2.56 -5.72
CA VAL A 60 -12.06 2.08 -4.32
C VAL A 60 -11.44 0.70 -4.20
N ARG A 61 -11.80 -0.22 -5.11
CA ARG A 61 -11.25 -1.58 -5.12
C ARG A 61 -9.73 -1.58 -5.31
N GLU A 62 -9.22 -0.76 -6.22
CA GLU A 62 -7.79 -0.68 -6.47
C GLU A 62 -7.04 -0.05 -5.28
N ILE A 63 -7.57 1.01 -4.68
CA ILE A 63 -6.99 1.59 -3.46
C ILE A 63 -6.91 0.54 -2.35
N HIS A 64 -8.03 -0.12 -2.03
CA HIS A 64 -8.04 -1.18 -1.02
C HIS A 64 -7.06 -2.29 -1.38
N ARG A 65 -7.05 -2.76 -2.64
CA ARG A 65 -6.19 -3.86 -3.07
C ARG A 65 -4.71 -3.50 -2.85
N ARG A 66 -4.27 -2.31 -3.26
CA ARG A 66 -2.88 -1.86 -3.08
C ARG A 66 -2.50 -1.74 -1.60
N THR A 67 -3.39 -1.20 -0.76
CA THR A 67 -3.18 -1.13 0.69
C THR A 67 -3.01 -2.51 1.30
N ARG A 68 -3.92 -3.43 0.98
CA ARG A 68 -3.92 -4.81 1.49
C ARG A 68 -2.67 -5.56 1.03
N ASP A 69 -2.44 -5.59 -0.28
CA ASP A 69 -1.34 -6.35 -0.87
C ASP A 69 0.02 -5.80 -0.42
N GLY A 70 0.14 -4.47 -0.28
CA GLY A 70 1.34 -3.81 0.25
C GLY A 70 1.61 -4.14 1.71
N SER A 71 0.58 -4.06 2.57
CA SER A 71 0.73 -4.43 3.98
C SER A 71 1.17 -5.90 4.15
N TYR A 72 0.58 -6.83 3.40
CA TYR A 72 1.01 -8.23 3.41
C TYR A 72 2.45 -8.39 2.91
N ARG A 73 2.83 -7.69 1.84
CA ARG A 73 4.19 -7.73 1.30
C ARG A 73 5.22 -7.29 2.34
N LEU A 74 4.96 -6.17 3.02
CA LEU A 74 5.84 -5.63 4.06
C LEU A 74 6.00 -6.62 5.21
N SER A 75 4.89 -7.12 5.76
CA SER A 75 4.93 -8.07 6.86
C SER A 75 5.77 -9.30 6.50
N ARG A 76 5.59 -9.89 5.30
CA ARG A 76 6.40 -11.03 4.87
C ARG A 76 7.87 -10.67 4.67
N ALA A 77 8.16 -9.53 4.06
CA ALA A 77 9.53 -9.11 3.77
C ALA A 77 10.32 -8.88 5.06
N PHE A 78 9.72 -8.19 6.04
CA PHE A 78 10.35 -7.96 7.35
C PHE A 78 10.58 -9.27 8.09
N THR A 79 9.57 -10.13 8.22
CA THR A 79 9.74 -11.44 8.88
C THR A 79 10.79 -12.31 8.21
N ALA A 80 10.84 -12.33 6.86
CA ALA A 80 11.86 -13.09 6.14
C ALA A 80 13.27 -12.49 6.34
N SER A 81 13.38 -11.16 6.33
CA SER A 81 14.64 -10.46 6.56
C SER A 81 15.18 -10.73 7.96
N ASP A 82 14.33 -10.62 9.00
CA ASP A 82 14.71 -10.92 10.39
C ASP A 82 15.23 -12.35 10.53
N ALA A 83 14.50 -13.34 9.99
CA ALA A 83 14.91 -14.74 10.07
C ALA A 83 16.25 -15.01 9.37
N LEU A 84 16.50 -14.36 8.24
CA LEU A 84 17.78 -14.48 7.51
C LEU A 84 18.93 -13.84 8.29
N LYS A 85 18.71 -12.66 8.88
CA LYS A 85 19.69 -12.01 9.78
C LYS A 85 20.01 -12.89 10.99
N GLU A 86 19.01 -13.45 11.65
CA GLU A 86 19.19 -14.36 12.79
C GLU A 86 20.03 -15.60 12.43
N SER A 87 19.96 -16.05 11.17
CA SER A 87 20.78 -17.15 10.66
C SER A 87 22.17 -16.74 10.15
N GLY A 88 22.50 -15.45 10.17
CA GLY A 88 23.77 -14.88 9.67
C GLY A 88 23.81 -14.66 8.15
N ASP A 89 22.68 -14.76 7.44
CA ASP A 89 22.57 -14.49 6.00
C ASP A 89 22.10 -13.05 5.74
N THR A 90 22.95 -12.06 6.01
CA THR A 90 22.57 -10.66 5.80
C THR A 90 22.35 -10.32 4.31
N ALA A 91 23.11 -10.96 3.40
CA ALA A 91 22.91 -10.79 1.97
C ALA A 91 21.51 -11.26 1.54
N GLY A 92 21.05 -12.40 2.07
CA GLY A 92 19.70 -12.88 1.89
C GLY A 92 18.66 -11.93 2.49
N ALA A 93 18.90 -11.41 3.69
CA ALA A 93 18.03 -10.45 4.36
C ALA A 93 17.81 -9.17 3.52
N ARG A 94 18.88 -8.61 2.96
CA ARG A 94 18.78 -7.47 2.02
C ARG A 94 17.95 -7.82 0.79
N LYS A 95 18.24 -8.97 0.18
CA LYS A 95 17.63 -9.38 -1.08
C LYS A 95 16.10 -9.47 -0.99
N VAL A 96 15.56 -10.01 0.10
CA VAL A 96 14.10 -10.12 0.26
C VAL A 96 13.41 -8.74 0.37
N LEU A 97 14.08 -7.75 0.95
CA LEU A 97 13.59 -6.38 1.05
C LEU A 97 13.66 -5.66 -0.31
N GLU A 98 14.76 -5.83 -1.04
CA GLU A 98 14.96 -5.28 -2.39
C GLU A 98 13.91 -5.84 -3.37
N GLU A 99 13.64 -7.15 -3.32
CA GLU A 99 12.59 -7.81 -4.13
C GLU A 99 11.19 -7.29 -3.80
N ALA A 100 10.89 -7.10 -2.51
CA ALA A 100 9.64 -6.48 -2.06
C ALA A 100 9.52 -5.04 -2.58
N MET A 101 10.60 -4.26 -2.50
CA MET A 101 10.65 -2.87 -2.95
C MET A 101 10.51 -2.76 -4.47
N ALA A 102 11.04 -3.70 -5.25
CA ALA A 102 10.87 -3.70 -6.71
C ALA A 102 9.40 -3.85 -7.13
N THR A 103 8.59 -4.52 -6.31
CA THR A 103 7.16 -4.76 -6.59
C THR A 103 6.24 -3.68 -5.99
N GLU A 104 6.68 -3.01 -4.94
CA GLU A 104 5.84 -2.08 -4.19
C GLU A 104 5.61 -0.76 -4.95
N VAL A 105 4.33 -0.37 -5.07
CA VAL A 105 3.89 0.85 -5.76
C VAL A 105 3.43 1.93 -4.79
N VAL A 106 3.08 1.58 -3.55
CA VAL A 106 2.61 2.50 -2.51
C VAL A 106 3.81 3.26 -1.93
N PRO A 107 3.89 4.59 -2.08
CA PRO A 107 5.06 5.37 -1.65
C PRO A 107 5.43 5.20 -0.18
N LEU A 108 4.43 5.19 0.71
CA LEU A 108 4.64 4.98 2.15
C LEU A 108 5.31 3.63 2.44
N TYR A 109 4.86 2.57 1.77
CA TYR A 109 5.38 1.23 1.97
C TYR A 109 6.78 1.05 1.38
N ARG A 110 7.08 1.69 0.24
CA ARG A 110 8.45 1.79 -0.29
C ARG A 110 9.39 2.46 0.71
N ALA A 111 8.95 3.56 1.32
CA ALA A 111 9.76 4.26 2.32
C ALA A 111 10.01 3.41 3.58
N GLN A 112 9.02 2.62 4.01
CA GLN A 112 9.19 1.68 5.12
C GLN A 112 10.16 0.54 4.78
N LEU A 113 10.07 -0.02 3.57
CA LEU A 113 11.02 -1.03 3.09
C LEU A 113 12.45 -0.47 3.02
N GLN A 114 12.63 0.75 2.52
CA GLN A 114 13.94 1.40 2.46
C GLN A 114 14.51 1.64 3.87
N ALA A 115 13.73 2.23 4.78
CA ALA A 115 14.19 2.47 6.15
C ALA A 115 14.58 1.18 6.89
N TYR A 116 13.87 0.09 6.61
CA TYR A 116 14.19 -1.22 7.16
C TYR A 116 15.47 -1.80 6.52
N LEU A 117 15.64 -1.65 5.20
CA LEU A 117 16.87 -2.05 4.49
C LEU A 117 18.10 -1.29 5.02
N ASP A 118 17.99 0.02 5.24
CA ASP A 118 19.06 0.84 5.82
C ASP A 118 19.48 0.29 7.21
N HIS A 119 18.52 -0.17 8.02
CA HIS A 119 18.80 -0.81 9.31
C HIS A 119 19.45 -2.21 9.20
N VAL A 120 19.23 -2.92 8.09
CA VAL A 120 19.97 -4.15 7.81
C VAL A 120 21.44 -3.83 7.56
N ASP A 121 21.71 -2.74 6.85
CA ASP A 121 23.05 -2.34 6.42
C ASP A 121 23.89 -1.73 7.56
N ASP A 122 23.29 -0.88 8.38
CA ASP A 122 23.97 -0.18 9.48
C ASP A 122 24.53 -1.12 10.56
N LEU A 123 23.95 -2.32 10.72
CA LEU A 123 24.35 -3.30 11.75
C LEU A 123 25.42 -4.30 11.27
N ASP A 124 25.72 -4.32 9.97
CA ASP A 124 26.78 -5.14 9.38
C ASP A 124 28.15 -4.42 9.43
N GLU A 125 28.20 -3.13 9.80
CA GLU A 125 29.44 -2.33 9.89
C GLU A 125 30.15 -2.39 11.27
N THR A 126 29.69 -3.19 12.22
CA THR A 126 30.31 -3.37 13.57
C THR A 126 30.79 -4.77 13.85
#